data_AF-A0AA95H6S0-F1
#
_entry.id   AF-A0AA95H6S0-F1
#
_cell.length_a   1.000
_cell.length_b   1.000
_cell.length_c   1.000
_cell.angle_alpha   90.00
_cell.angle_beta   90.00
_cell.angle_gamma   90.00
#
_symmetry.space_group_name_H-M   'P 1'
#
loop_
_entity.id
_entity.type
_entity.pdbx_description
1 polymer ?
#
loop_
_entity_poly.entity_id
_entity_poly.type
_entity_poly.pdbx_seq_one_letter_code
_entity_poly.pdbx_strand_id
1 'polypeptide(L)' 'MFDASKPDGTMRKVLDVSRLNALHWQASQSLSAGIADTYKAYRSTL' A
#
# COMPACT_ATOMS: atom_id res chain seq x y z
N MET A 1 -15.11 -9.23 -12.34
CA MET A 1 -15.02 -9.53 -13.80
C MET A 1 -13.67 -9.01 -14.27
N PHE A 2 -12.86 -9.85 -14.93
CA PHE A 2 -11.53 -9.51 -15.42
C PHE A 2 -11.63 -8.68 -16.72
N ASP A 3 -10.80 -7.64 -16.86
CA ASP A 3 -10.75 -6.79 -18.05
C ASP A 3 -9.55 -7.20 -18.91
N ALA A 4 -9.82 -7.99 -19.96
CA ALA A 4 -8.79 -8.52 -20.85
C ALA A 4 -8.04 -7.44 -21.67
N SER A 5 -8.54 -6.19 -21.70
CA SER A 5 -7.81 -5.08 -22.33
C SER A 5 -6.65 -4.58 -21.47
N LYS A 6 -6.60 -4.96 -20.18
CA LYS A 6 -5.57 -4.58 -19.22
C LYS A 6 -4.78 -5.83 -18.82
N PRO A 7 -3.69 -6.16 -19.52
CA PRO A 7 -2.89 -7.32 -19.18
C PRO A 7 -2.34 -7.18 -17.76
N ASP A 8 -2.31 -8.29 -17.04
CA ASP A 8 -1.77 -8.31 -15.69
C ASP A 8 -0.28 -7.91 -15.69
N GLY A 9 0.09 -7.16 -14.66
CA GLY A 9 1.48 -6.76 -14.42
C GLY A 9 2.31 -7.89 -13.80
N THR A 10 3.48 -7.53 -13.27
CA THR A 10 4.33 -8.49 -12.56
C THR A 10 3.62 -9.12 -11.36
N MET A 11 3.64 -10.45 -11.27
CA MET A 11 2.95 -11.23 -10.22
C MET A 11 3.31 -10.83 -8.78
N ARG A 12 4.55 -10.37 -8.56
CA ARG A 12 5.00 -9.90 -7.24
C ARG A 12 5.99 -8.76 -7.38
N LYS A 13 5.67 -7.63 -6.74
CA LYS A 13 6.54 -6.46 -6.65
C LYS A 13 6.62 -6.03 -5.19
N VAL A 14 7.67 -6.45 -4.51
CA VAL A 14 7.92 -6.18 -3.09
C VAL A 14 9.36 -5.71 -2.89
N LEU A 15 9.59 -4.94 -1.82
CA LEU A 15 10.93 -4.54 -1.40
C LEU A 15 11.40 -5.41 -0.22
N ASP A 16 12.70 -5.68 -0.16
CA ASP A 16 13.33 -6.16 1.06
C ASP A 16 13.57 -4.96 1.99
N VAL A 17 13.00 -5.03 3.19
CA VAL A 17 13.06 -3.96 4.21
C VAL A 17 14.01 -4.29 5.37
N SER A 18 14.82 -5.35 5.24
CA SER A 18 15.69 -5.82 6.32
C SER A 18 16.65 -4.74 6.83
N ARG A 19 17.17 -3.88 5.95
CA ARG A 19 18.04 -2.75 6.35
C ARG A 19 17.33 -1.71 7.20
N LEU A 20 16.06 -1.41 6.90
CA LEU A 20 15.28 -0.45 7.68
C LEU A 20 14.98 -1.02 9.07
N ASN A 21 14.61 -2.29 9.13
CA ASN A 21 14.38 -2.99 10.39
C ASN A 21 15.63 -3.02 11.28
N ALA A 22 16.82 -3.23 10.68
CA ALA A 22 18.10 -3.20 11.39
C ALA A 22 18.45 -1.81 11.96
N LEU A 23 17.93 -0.74 11.36
CA LEU A 23 18.00 0.63 11.87
C LEU A 23 16.89 0.93 12.88
N HIS A 24 16.20 -0.09 13.38
CA HIS A 24 15.06 0.01 14.30
C HIS A 24 13.86 0.81 13.75
N TRP A 25 13.79 0.99 12.43
CA TRP A 25 12.62 1.55 11.79
C TRP A 25 11.62 0.43 11.45
N GLN A 26 10.35 0.65 11.78
CA GLN A 26 9.25 -0.26 11.46
C GLN A 26 8.04 0.55 11.01
N ALA A 27 7.28 0.02 10.04
CA ALA A 27 6.03 0.65 9.62
C ALA A 27 5.03 0.62 10.78
N SER A 28 4.53 1.80 11.18
CA SER A 28 3.63 1.96 12.31
C SER A 28 2.15 1.78 11.96
N GLN A 29 1.80 1.79 10.68
CA GLN A 29 0.42 1.76 10.22
C GLN A 29 0.19 0.56 9.28
N SER A 30 -0.91 -0.15 9.51
CA SER A 30 -1.36 -1.21 8.62
C SER A 30 -1.98 -0.64 7.33
N LEU A 31 -2.02 -1.46 6.28
CA LEU A 31 -2.65 -1.07 5.02
C LEU A 31 -4.14 -0.70 5.21
N SER A 32 -4.88 -1.48 5.99
CA SER A 32 -6.31 -1.25 6.22
C SER A 32 -6.58 0.08 6.93
N ALA A 33 -5.79 0.40 7.96
CA ALA A 33 -5.90 1.67 8.67
C ALA A 33 -5.54 2.85 7.74
N GLY A 34 -4.43 2.74 7.00
CA GLY A 34 -4.01 3.79 6.07
C GLY A 34 -5.03 4.08 4.96
N ILE A 35 -5.68 3.05 4.41
CA ILE A 35 -6.75 3.22 3.42
C ILE A 35 -7.95 3.97 4.03
N ALA A 36 -8.39 3.58 5.22
CA ALA A 36 -9.53 4.21 5.88
C ALA A 36 -9.28 5.69 6.16
N ASP A 37 -8.10 6.03 6.67
CA ASP A 37 -7.71 7.41 6.97
C ASP A 37 -7.60 8.26 5.69
N THR A 38 -6.98 7.70 4.65
CA THR A 38 -6.85 8.38 3.36
C THR A 38 -8.22 8.65 2.73
N TYR A 39 -9.12 7.67 2.79
CA TYR A 39 -10.47 7.84 2.24
C TYR A 39 -11.28 8.88 3.02
N LYS A 40 -11.16 8.89 4.35
CA LYS A 40 -11.78 9.92 5.20
C LYS A 40 -11.26 11.32 4.85
N ALA A 41 -9.95 11.48 4.69
CA ALA A 41 -9.32 12.74 4.29
C ALA A 41 -9.83 13.20 2.91
N TYR A 42 -9.85 12.32 1.91
CA TYR A 42 -10.37 12.61 0.58
C TYR A 42 -11.82 13.11 0.64
N ARG A 43 -12.69 12.42 1.38
CA ARG A 43 -14.10 12.82 1.54
C ARG A 43 -14.29 14.17 2.21
N SER A 44 -13.36 14.61 3.04
CA SER A 44 -13.42 15.93 3.69
C SER A 44 -12.99 17.08 2.78
N THR A 45 -12.42 16.78 1.62
CA THR A 45 -11.99 17.77 0.61
C THR A 45 -13.07 18.03 -0.46
N LEU A 46 -14.15 17.24 -0.44
CA LEU A 46 -15.38 17.45 -1.22
C LEU A 46 -16.36 18.30 -0.43
#